data_AF-A0A090WZC4-F1
#
_entry.id   AF-A0A090WZC4-F1
#
_cell.length_a   1.000
_cell.length_b   1.000
_cell.length_c   1.000
_cell.angle_alpha   90.00
_cell.angle_beta   90.00
_cell.angle_gamma   90.00
#
_symmetry.space_group_name_H-M   'P 1'
#
loop_
_entity.id
_entity.type
_entity.pdbx_description
1 polymer ?
#
loop_
_entity_poly.entity_id
_entity_poly.type
_entity_poly.pdbx_seq_one_letter_code
_entity_poly.pdbx_strand_id
1 'polypeptide(L)'
;MDAYTPQLPDEDNLYEHHAFTVDKGQTPLRIDKYLMNFVENATRNKIQAAAKNGSIFVNDVPVKSNYKVKPFDAIRVLFTHPPFENLLVGEDIDIDVVYEDDDLLVVNKAPGMVVHPGHGNYSGTLINA
;
A
#
# COMPACT_ATOMS: atom_id res chain seq x y z
N MET A 1 8.77 -19.75 14.88
CA MET A 1 8.51 -18.35 15.30
C MET A 1 8.82 -17.52 14.08
N ASP A 2 7.90 -17.57 13.12
CA ASP A 2 8.07 -16.85 11.86
C ASP A 2 7.40 -15.50 12.06
N ALA A 3 8.20 -14.56 12.58
CA ALA A 3 7.79 -13.19 12.72
C ALA A 3 7.27 -12.70 11.37
N TYR A 4 6.14 -11.99 11.35
CA TYR A 4 5.79 -11.10 10.24
C TYR A 4 6.81 -9.95 10.23
N THR A 5 8.03 -10.28 9.83
CA THR A 5 8.98 -9.32 9.33
C THR A 5 8.45 -8.96 7.96
N PRO A 6 8.12 -7.70 7.66
CA PRO A 6 7.90 -7.30 6.28
C PRO A 6 9.10 -7.82 5.51
N GLN A 7 8.92 -8.79 4.60
CA GLN A 7 10.04 -9.28 3.83
C GLN A 7 10.69 -8.07 3.19
N LEU A 8 11.99 -7.88 3.46
CA LEU A 8 12.75 -6.87 2.76
C LEU A 8 12.48 -7.10 1.27
N PRO A 9 12.19 -6.05 0.51
CA PRO A 9 11.91 -6.18 -0.91
C PRO A 9 13.02 -7.02 -1.54
N ASP A 10 12.67 -8.17 -2.10
CA ASP A 10 13.57 -8.91 -2.97
C ASP A 10 13.94 -7.94 -4.09
N GLU A 11 15.16 -7.40 -4.08
CA GLU A 11 15.56 -6.36 -5.04
C GLU A 11 15.43 -6.83 -6.50
N ASP A 12 15.40 -8.15 -6.71
CA ASP A 12 15.25 -8.80 -8.00
C ASP A 12 13.79 -9.08 -8.42
N ASN A 13 12.80 -8.95 -7.51
CA ASN A 13 11.40 -9.21 -7.80
C ASN A 13 10.57 -7.93 -7.85
N LEU A 14 9.90 -7.70 -8.98
CA LEU A 14 8.92 -6.62 -9.14
C LEU A 14 7.51 -7.16 -8.86
N TYR A 15 6.83 -6.58 -7.89
CA TYR A 15 5.46 -6.89 -7.51
C TYR A 15 4.49 -5.94 -8.21
N GLU A 16 3.39 -6.46 -8.73
CA GLU A 16 2.32 -5.66 -9.32
C GLU A 16 1.43 -5.05 -8.23
N HIS A 17 1.35 -3.72 -8.20
CA HIS A 17 0.49 -2.99 -7.27
C HIS A 17 -0.81 -2.57 -7.93
N HIS A 18 -0.75 -2.22 -9.22
CA HIS A 18 -1.91 -1.85 -10.00
C HIS A 18 -1.78 -2.31 -11.45
N ALA A 19 -2.89 -2.78 -12.01
CA ALA A 19 -3.03 -3.09 -13.42
C ALA A 19 -4.31 -2.47 -13.98
N PHE A 20 -4.20 -1.87 -15.16
CA PHE A 20 -5.31 -1.23 -15.86
C PHE A 20 -5.29 -1.63 -17.33
N THR A 21 -6.48 -1.85 -17.90
CA THR A 21 -6.67 -1.83 -19.35
C THR A 21 -7.47 -0.59 -19.69
N VAL A 22 -6.89 0.28 -20.52
CA VAL A 22 -7.49 1.58 -20.82
C VAL A 22 -8.68 1.42 -21.76
N ASP A 23 -9.80 2.03 -21.38
CA ASP A 23 -11.03 1.98 -22.17
C ASP A 23 -10.89 2.55 -23.58
N LYS A 24 -11.69 1.98 -24.51
CA LYS A 24 -11.76 2.42 -25.91
C LYS A 24 -12.05 3.92 -26.09
N GLY A 25 -12.75 4.52 -25.13
CA GLY A 25 -13.16 5.93 -25.15
C GLY A 25 -12.14 6.90 -24.56
N GLN A 26 -10.98 6.42 -24.11
CA GLN A 26 -9.99 7.26 -23.45
C GLN A 26 -9.44 8.32 -24.42
N THR A 27 -9.61 9.58 -24.04
CA THR A 27 -8.95 10.69 -24.74
C THR A 27 -7.49 10.81 -24.28
N PRO A 28 -6.56 11.30 -25.12
CA PRO A 28 -5.16 11.41 -24.74
C PRO A 28 -4.95 12.21 -23.45
N LEU A 29 -4.52 11.54 -22.40
CA LEU A 29 -4.27 12.10 -21.07
C LEU A 29 -2.87 11.72 -20.62
N ARG A 30 -2.15 12.65 -19.97
CA ARG A 30 -0.85 12.31 -19.40
C ARG A 30 -1.01 11.23 -18.33
N ILE A 31 -0.10 10.27 -18.29
CA ILE A 31 -0.17 9.12 -17.38
C ILE A 31 -0.14 9.53 -15.91
N ASP A 32 0.55 10.62 -15.56
CA ASP A 32 0.52 11.16 -14.19
C ASP A 32 -0.88 11.61 -13.78
N LYS A 33 -1.62 12.24 -14.69
CA LYS A 33 -3.02 12.65 -14.46
C LYS A 33 -3.99 11.48 -14.58
N TYR A 34 -3.73 10.54 -15.48
CA TYR A 34 -4.54 9.32 -15.58
C TYR A 34 -4.49 8.55 -14.26
N LEU A 35 -3.30 8.18 -13.78
CA LEU A 35 -3.15 7.38 -12.56
C LEU A 35 -3.69 8.08 -11.30
N MET A 36 -3.62 9.41 -11.19
CA MET A 36 -4.27 10.13 -10.08
C MET A 36 -5.79 9.94 -10.03
N ASN A 37 -6.44 9.65 -11.16
CA ASN A 37 -7.89 9.43 -11.20
C ASN A 37 -8.28 7.99 -10.85
N PHE A 38 -7.36 7.04 -10.97
CA PHE A 38 -7.64 5.60 -10.83
C PHE A 38 -6.96 4.95 -9.62
N VAL A 39 -5.90 5.55 -9.10
CA VAL A 39 -5.21 5.10 -7.88
C VAL A 39 -5.63 6.00 -6.74
N GLU A 40 -6.39 5.45 -5.80
CA GLU A 40 -6.85 6.17 -4.63
C GLU A 40 -5.66 6.67 -3.79
N ASN A 41 -5.76 7.88 -3.24
CA ASN A 41 -4.74 8.50 -2.39
C ASN A 41 -3.37 8.70 -3.05
N ALA A 42 -3.22 8.45 -4.35
CA ALA A 42 -1.97 8.71 -5.06
C ALA A 42 -1.76 10.21 -5.25
N THR A 43 -0.65 10.73 -4.72
CA THR A 43 -0.24 12.10 -4.98
C THR A 43 0.51 12.19 -6.31
N ARG A 44 0.41 13.35 -6.96
CA ARG A 44 1.13 13.61 -8.21
C ARG A 44 2.63 13.37 -8.09
N ASN A 45 3.23 13.78 -6.98
CA ASN A 45 4.67 13.64 -6.74
C ASN A 45 5.08 12.17 -6.62
N LYS A 46 4.27 11.32 -5.97
CA LYS A 46 4.53 9.88 -5.88
C LYS A 46 4.51 9.22 -7.26
N ILE A 47 3.50 9.52 -8.08
CA ILE A 47 3.40 8.95 -9.45
C ILE A 47 4.58 9.42 -10.33
N GLN A 48 4.96 10.69 -10.23
CA GLN A 48 6.11 11.21 -11.00
C GLN A 48 7.44 10.58 -10.57
N ALA A 49 7.63 10.36 -9.27
CA ALA A 49 8.79 9.64 -8.75
C ALA A 49 8.80 8.17 -9.24
N ALA A 50 7.67 7.47 -9.17
CA ALA A 50 7.53 6.11 -9.68
C ALA A 50 7.85 6.02 -11.18
N ALA A 51 7.32 6.92 -12.00
CA ALA A 51 7.65 6.99 -13.42
C ALA A 51 9.15 7.25 -13.67
N LYS A 52 9.76 8.14 -12.87
CA LYS A 52 11.20 8.45 -12.96
C LYS A 52 12.06 7.23 -12.59
N ASN A 53 11.60 6.43 -11.63
CA ASN A 53 12.28 5.24 -11.16
C ASN A 53 12.02 4.00 -12.04
N GLY A 54 11.26 4.14 -13.14
CA GLY A 54 10.97 3.03 -14.04
C GLY A 54 9.89 2.06 -13.55
N SER A 55 9.11 2.45 -12.53
CA SER A 55 8.06 1.62 -11.92
C SER A 55 6.74 1.58 -12.71
N ILE A 56 6.61 2.35 -13.79
CA ILE A 56 5.35 2.46 -14.55
C ILE A 56 5.57 1.97 -15.96
N PHE A 57 4.82 0.94 -16.34
CA PHE A 57 4.89 0.27 -17.63
C PHE A 57 3.62 0.50 -18.43
N VAL A 58 3.77 0.72 -19.72
CA VAL A 58 2.67 0.72 -20.69
C VAL A 58 3.04 -0.25 -21.79
N ASN A 59 2.22 -1.29 -21.98
CA ASN A 59 2.48 -2.39 -22.91
C ASN A 59 3.89 -2.96 -22.71
N ASP A 60 4.23 -3.25 -21.45
CA ASP A 60 5.52 -3.80 -21.00
C ASP A 60 6.75 -2.92 -21.21
N VAL A 61 6.57 -1.66 -21.61
CA VAL A 61 7.65 -0.68 -21.76
C VAL A 61 7.60 0.36 -20.64
N PRO A 62 8.71 0.66 -19.94
CA PRO A 62 8.72 1.70 -18.91
C PRO A 62 8.53 3.09 -19.54
N VAL A 63 7.70 3.91 -18.90
CA VAL A 63 7.35 5.25 -19.41
C VAL A 63 7.62 6.37 -18.42
N LYS A 64 7.86 7.57 -18.95
CA LYS A 64 7.97 8.81 -18.15
C LYS A 64 6.58 9.38 -17.85
N SER A 65 6.51 10.27 -16.86
CA SER A 65 5.26 10.90 -16.39
C SER A 65 4.52 11.74 -17.44
N ASN A 66 5.15 12.06 -18.56
CA ASN A 66 4.56 12.81 -19.68
C ASN A 66 3.96 11.91 -20.77
N TYR A 67 4.03 10.58 -20.63
CA TYR A 67 3.40 9.65 -21.56
C TYR A 67 1.92 9.95 -21.73
N LYS A 68 1.41 9.97 -22.96
CA LYS A 68 -0.01 10.17 -23.24
C LYS A 68 -0.68 8.81 -23.39
N VAL A 69 -1.51 8.49 -22.40
CA VAL A 69 -2.34 7.28 -22.34
C VAL A 69 -3.30 7.24 -23.52
N LYS A 70 -3.39 6.09 -24.18
CA LYS A 70 -4.22 5.82 -25.35
C LYS A 70 -5.22 4.71 -25.05
N PRO A 71 -6.33 4.64 -25.80
CA PRO A 71 -7.22 3.48 -25.79
C PRO A 71 -6.46 2.16 -25.90
N PHE A 72 -6.88 1.18 -25.11
CA PHE A 72 -6.34 -0.19 -25.07
C PHE A 72 -4.91 -0.33 -24.54
N ASP A 73 -4.28 0.73 -24.05
CA ASP A 73 -3.01 0.60 -23.34
C ASP A 73 -3.18 -0.32 -22.12
N ALA A 74 -2.25 -1.26 -21.96
CA ALA A 74 -2.11 -2.06 -20.75
C ALA A 74 -1.11 -1.37 -19.83
N ILE A 75 -1.60 -0.79 -18.73
CA ILE A 75 -0.78 -0.05 -17.76
C ILE A 75 -0.52 -0.94 -16.55
N ARG A 76 0.75 -1.07 -16.15
CA ARG A 76 1.15 -1.78 -14.91
C ARG A 76 2.03 -0.88 -14.06
N VAL A 77 1.79 -0.87 -12.75
CA VAL A 77 2.63 -0.18 -11.76
C VAL A 77 3.29 -1.23 -10.89
N LEU A 78 4.62 -1.30 -10.97
CA LEU A 78 5.43 -2.33 -10.32
C LEU A 78 6.40 -1.70 -9.32
N PHE A 79 6.46 -2.26 -8.11
CA PHE A 79 7.44 -1.86 -7.09
C PHE A 79 8.21 -3.07 -6.57
N THR A 80 9.36 -2.82 -5.94
CA THR A 80 10.23 -3.87 -5.39
C THR A 80 9.69 -4.53 -4.12
N HIS A 81 8.70 -3.91 -3.48
CA HIS A 81 8.00 -4.46 -2.32
C HIS A 81 6.60 -4.92 -2.74
N PRO A 82 6.00 -5.91 -2.05
CA PRO A 82 4.62 -6.29 -2.30
C PRO A 82 3.64 -5.16 -1.95
N PRO A 83 2.40 -5.20 -2.47
CA PRO A 83 1.32 -4.32 -2.00
C PRO A 83 1.16 -4.44 -0.48
N PHE A 84 0.94 -3.30 0.20
CA PHE A 84 0.65 -3.34 1.63
C PHE A 84 -0.73 -3.95 1.85
N GLU A 85 -0.75 -5.09 2.53
CA GLU A 85 -1.97 -5.66 3.08
C GLU A 85 -2.18 -5.05 4.47
N ASN A 86 -3.31 -4.38 4.70
CA ASN A 86 -3.68 -3.85 6.02
C ASN A 86 -4.20 -4.98 6.93
N LEU A 87 -3.42 -6.05 7.06
CA LEU A 87 -3.75 -7.19 7.90
C LEU A 87 -3.57 -6.82 9.37
N LEU A 88 -4.65 -6.95 10.14
CA LEU A 88 -4.59 -6.96 11.60
C LEU A 88 -4.41 -8.41 12.05
N VAL A 89 -3.19 -8.74 12.43
CA VAL A 89 -2.84 -10.05 12.96
C VAL A 89 -2.77 -9.96 14.48
N GLY A 90 -3.45 -10.89 15.15
CA GLY A 90 -3.38 -11.04 16.60
C GLY A 90 -1.99 -11.49 17.05
N GLU A 91 -1.51 -10.95 18.16
CA GLU A 91 -0.21 -11.11 18.78
C GLU A 91 -0.44 -11.43 20.25
N ASP A 92 0.35 -12.35 20.80
CA ASP A 92 0.29 -12.71 22.22
C ASP A 92 0.93 -11.59 23.06
N ILE A 93 0.15 -10.56 23.40
CA ILE A 93 0.55 -9.38 24.17
C ILE A 93 -0.29 -9.35 25.44
N ASP A 94 0.35 -9.32 26.61
CA ASP A 94 -0.35 -9.25 27.88
C ASP A 94 -1.04 -7.88 28.07
N ILE A 95 -2.30 -7.91 28.50
CA ILE A 95 -3.17 -6.73 28.67
C ILE A 95 -3.71 -6.70 30.09
N ASP A 96 -3.51 -5.59 30.79
CA ASP A 96 -4.08 -5.36 32.12
C ASP A 96 -5.58 -5.00 31.99
N VAL A 97 -6.45 -6.01 32.12
CA VAL A 97 -7.90 -5.85 32.08
C VAL A 97 -8.42 -5.46 33.46
N VAL A 98 -8.99 -4.25 33.55
CA VAL A 98 -9.56 -3.71 34.80
C VAL A 98 -11.02 -4.12 34.95
N TYR A 99 -11.74 -4.27 33.84
CA TYR A 99 -13.15 -4.65 33.80
C TYR A 99 -13.51 -5.26 32.45
N GLU A 100 -14.38 -6.27 32.46
CA GLU A 100 -14.91 -6.93 31.27
C GLU A 100 -16.35 -7.37 31.52
N ASP A 101 -17.23 -7.12 30.57
CA ASP A 101 -18.57 -7.71 30.49
C ASP A 101 -18.93 -8.04 29.02
N ASP A 102 -20.17 -8.47 28.80
CA ASP A 102 -20.66 -8.88 27.48
C ASP A 102 -20.71 -7.73 26.45
N ASP A 103 -20.65 -6.47 26.91
CA ASP A 103 -20.83 -5.27 26.08
C ASP A 103 -19.52 -4.46 25.91
N LEU A 104 -18.63 -4.45 26.91
CA LEU A 104 -17.40 -3.66 26.90
C LEU A 104 -16.23 -4.24 27.70
N LEU A 105 -15.04 -3.77 27.34
CA LEU A 105 -13.76 -4.08 27.99
C LEU A 105 -13.05 -2.77 28.39
N VAL A 106 -12.55 -2.70 29.62
CA VAL A 106 -11.73 -1.58 30.12
C VAL A 106 -10.33 -2.10 30.40
N VAL A 107 -9.34 -1.55 29.67
CA VAL A 107 -7.94 -1.95 29.78
C VAL A 107 -7.08 -0.80 30.30
N ASN A 108 -6.16 -1.11 31.21
CA ASN A 108 -5.13 -0.21 31.70
C ASN A 108 -3.86 -0.38 30.86
N LYS A 109 -3.83 0.25 29.69
CA LYS A 109 -2.70 0.10 28.77
C LYS A 109 -1.39 0.61 29.39
N ALA A 110 -0.29 -0.13 29.16
CA ALA A 110 1.04 0.29 29.61
C ALA A 110 1.49 1.63 28.96
N PRO A 111 2.31 2.44 29.66
CA PRO A 111 2.97 3.59 29.05
C PRO A 111 3.80 3.17 27.82
N GLY A 112 3.74 3.96 26.75
CA GLY A 112 4.46 3.66 25.50
C GLY A 112 3.75 2.67 24.56
N MET A 113 2.72 1.94 25.02
CA MET A 113 1.91 1.09 24.14
C MET A 113 1.05 1.94 23.20
N VAL A 114 1.21 1.69 21.89
CA VAL A 114 0.43 2.28 20.80
C VAL A 114 -0.93 1.59 20.73
N VAL A 115 -2.00 2.35 20.48
CA VAL A 115 -3.37 1.80 20.47
C VAL A 115 -3.74 1.21 19.12
N HIS A 116 -3.55 1.97 18.03
CA HIS A 116 -3.89 1.56 16.67
C HIS A 116 -2.63 1.47 15.81
N PRO A 117 -2.51 0.46 14.92
CA PRO A 117 -1.44 0.43 13.93
C PRO A 117 -1.43 1.69 13.07
N GLY A 118 -0.23 2.17 12.77
CA GLY A 118 -0.02 3.39 12.02
C GLY A 118 1.40 3.53 11.53
N HIS A 119 1.70 4.65 10.88
CA HIS A 119 3.03 4.87 10.32
C HIS A 119 4.10 4.76 11.41
N GLY A 120 5.02 3.79 11.25
CA GLY A 120 6.12 3.53 12.17
C GLY A 120 5.80 2.55 13.30
N ASN A 121 4.54 2.15 13.49
CA ASN A 121 4.10 1.14 14.45
C ASN A 121 2.99 0.30 13.81
N TYR A 122 3.36 -0.64 12.94
CA TYR A 122 2.40 -1.44 12.16
C TYR A 122 1.91 -2.70 12.90
N SER A 123 2.59 -3.08 13.98
CA SER A 123 2.36 -4.27 14.80
C SER A 123 2.69 -3.94 16.27
N GLY A 124 2.43 -4.87 17.20
CA GLY A 124 2.73 -4.66 18.63
C GLY A 124 1.87 -3.57 19.27
N THR A 125 0.69 -3.29 18.72
CA THR A 125 -0.26 -2.30 19.25
C THR A 125 -1.35 -2.96 20.08
N LEU A 126 -2.15 -2.18 20.82
CA LEU A 126 -3.25 -2.69 21.63
C LEU A 126 -4.29 -3.46 20.81
N ILE A 127 -4.51 -3.10 19.53
CA ILE A 127 -5.40 -3.85 18.63
C ILE A 127 -4.80 -5.20 18.21
N ASN A 128 -3.48 -5.32 18.23
CA ASN A 128 -2.84 -6.59 17.93
C ASN A 128 -2.95 -7.57 19.09
N ALA A 129 -3.16 -7.11 20.32
CA ALA A 129 -3.21 -7.99 21.49
C ALA A 129 -4.43 -8.94 21.51
#